data_AF-A0A7C7TSP8-F1
#
_entry.id   AF-A0A7C7TSP8-F1
#
_cell.length_a   1.000
_cell.length_b   1.000
_cell.length_c   1.000
_cell.angle_alpha   90.00
_cell.angle_beta   90.00
_cell.angle_gamma   90.00
#
_symmetry.space_group_name_H-M   'P 1'
#
loop_
_entity.id
_entity.type
_entity.pdbx_description
1 polymer ?
#
loop_
_entity_poly.entity_id
_entity_poly.type
_entity_poly.pdbx_seq_one_letter_code
_entity_poly.pdbx_strand_id
1 'polypeptide(L)'
;MRRSCGRARYDCVHVEPQAGTGRSSGFLADDRGGDTDDITAIIGVSGKLEGNVLYGFSDEVSTEVVKRMIGEDMDAHDPMALSALGEIANVITGNAATELAANGFTCDISPPVIIEPRGSTLTSTVPKQILVTFKSELGLLTARIGLSENARYKERAA
;
A
#
# COMPACT_ATOMS: atom_id res chain seq x y z
N MET A 1 -25.99 35.48 -9.97
CA MET A 1 -25.40 35.67 -8.63
C MET A 1 -25.68 34.42 -7.77
N ARG A 2 -24.82 33.39 -7.81
CA ARG A 2 -24.96 32.20 -6.93
C ARG A 2 -23.81 32.18 -5.92
N ARG A 3 -24.10 31.69 -4.71
CA ARG A 3 -23.25 31.85 -3.51
C ARG A 3 -22.00 30.97 -3.59
N SER A 4 -20.87 31.51 -3.15
CA SER A 4 -19.63 30.76 -2.95
C SER A 4 -19.79 29.75 -1.81
N CYS A 5 -19.50 28.48 -2.08
CA CYS A 5 -19.30 27.47 -1.04
C CYS A 5 -17.82 27.12 -0.98
N GLY A 6 -17.05 27.92 -0.23
CA GLY A 6 -15.66 27.59 0.07
C GLY A 6 -15.61 26.62 1.25
N ARG A 7 -15.28 25.35 1.00
CA ARG A 7 -14.99 24.38 2.06
C ARG A 7 -14.06 23.26 1.61
N ALA A 8 -12.77 23.55 1.65
CA ALA A 8 -11.72 22.56 1.83
C ALA A 8 -10.79 23.09 2.92
N ARG A 9 -11.15 22.85 4.19
CA ARG A 9 -10.23 23.07 5.31
C ARG A 9 -9.36 21.84 5.45
N TYR A 10 -8.27 21.79 4.68
CA TYR A 10 -7.17 20.89 4.97
C TYR A 10 -6.32 21.56 6.04
N ASP A 11 -6.47 21.12 7.28
CA ASP A 11 -5.55 21.49 8.35
C ASP A 11 -5.51 20.39 9.42
N CYS A 12 -4.59 19.45 9.25
CA CYS A 12 -4.01 18.67 10.36
C CYS A 12 -2.68 18.06 9.92
N VAL A 13 -1.63 18.88 9.88
CA VAL A 13 -0.26 18.36 10.00
C VAL A 13 -0.05 18.03 11.47
N HIS A 14 0.26 16.76 11.80
CA HIS A 14 0.92 16.47 13.07
C HIS A 14 1.94 15.31 13.01
N VAL A 15 3.21 15.73 13.05
CA VAL A 15 4.44 14.97 13.31
C VAL A 15 5.11 15.70 14.49
N GLU A 16 5.63 15.08 15.55
CA GLU A 16 5.87 13.65 15.81
C GLU A 16 5.20 13.24 17.17
N PRO A 17 5.60 12.15 17.84
CA PRO A 17 6.62 12.33 18.87
C PRO A 17 7.79 11.34 18.77
N GLN A 18 8.96 11.83 19.20
CA GLN A 18 10.26 11.21 19.00
C GLN A 18 10.61 10.12 20.04
N ALA A 19 11.73 9.44 19.72
CA ALA A 19 12.55 8.58 20.56
C ALA A 19 12.03 7.15 20.85
N GLY A 20 12.67 6.18 20.18
CA GLY A 20 12.79 4.79 20.65
C GLY A 20 11.85 3.78 20.00
N THR A 21 12.42 2.93 19.14
CA THR A 21 11.85 1.68 18.57
C THR A 21 10.58 1.83 17.70
N GLY A 22 10.55 1.08 16.59
CA GLY A 22 9.60 1.28 15.49
C GLY A 22 8.12 1.27 15.91
N ARG A 23 7.38 2.29 15.47
CA ARG A 23 5.92 2.39 15.58
C ARG A 23 5.35 2.73 14.21
N SER A 24 4.49 1.86 13.69
CA SER A 24 3.64 2.16 12.54
C SER A 24 2.48 3.05 12.97
N SER A 25 2.22 4.13 12.24
CA SER A 25 1.00 4.93 12.39
C SER A 25 0.01 4.49 11.33
N GLY A 26 -1.12 3.93 11.75
CA GLY A 26 -2.22 3.54 10.87
C GLY A 26 -3.37 4.54 10.99
N PHE A 27 -3.83 5.07 9.86
CA PHE A 27 -4.98 5.97 9.76
C PHE A 27 -6.05 5.37 8.85
N LEU A 28 -7.33 5.61 9.19
CA LEU A 28 -8.44 5.29 8.29
C LEU A 28 -8.58 6.42 7.27
N ALA A 29 -8.35 6.11 6.00
CA ALA A 29 -8.65 6.99 4.88
C ALA A 29 -10.05 6.65 4.34
N ASP A 30 -10.96 7.62 4.42
CA ASP A 30 -12.28 7.59 3.77
C ASP A 30 -12.17 8.19 2.35
N ASP A 31 -11.09 7.85 1.64
CA ASP A 31 -10.87 8.28 0.26
C ASP A 31 -10.89 7.08 -0.70
N ARG A 32 -11.57 7.28 -1.82
CA ARG A 32 -11.68 6.31 -2.91
C ARG A 32 -10.53 6.44 -3.91
N GLY A 33 -9.86 7.60 -3.91
CA GLY A 33 -8.66 7.87 -4.68
C GLY A 33 -7.44 8.02 -3.78
N GLY A 34 -6.28 7.88 -4.39
CA GLY A 34 -5.04 8.39 -3.84
C GLY A 34 -4.02 8.50 -4.95
N ASP A 35 -3.21 9.55 -4.92
CA ASP A 35 -2.12 9.71 -5.87
C ASP A 35 -1.13 8.54 -5.69
N THR A 36 -0.62 8.00 -6.78
CA THR A 36 0.53 7.10 -6.74
C THR A 36 1.77 7.88 -6.31
N ASP A 37 2.59 7.24 -5.47
CA ASP A 37 3.98 7.63 -5.30
C ASP A 37 4.76 7.31 -6.59
N ASP A 38 6.06 7.63 -6.63
CA ASP A 38 6.83 7.59 -7.88
C ASP A 38 6.89 6.17 -8.48
N ILE A 39 7.03 5.14 -7.61
CA ILE A 39 6.79 3.73 -7.91
C ILE A 39 5.71 3.18 -6.96
N THR A 40 4.70 2.51 -7.50
CA THR A 40 3.64 1.85 -6.70
C THR A 40 3.51 0.36 -7.05
N ALA A 41 3.72 -0.53 -6.08
CA ALA A 41 3.50 -1.97 -6.22
C ALA A 41 2.12 -2.37 -5.68
N ILE A 42 1.33 -3.10 -6.48
CA ILE A 42 -0.03 -3.52 -6.14
C ILE A 42 -0.11 -5.05 -6.04
N ILE A 43 -0.67 -5.54 -4.94
CA ILE A 43 -1.03 -6.94 -4.75
C ILE A 43 -2.56 -7.04 -4.63
N GLY A 44 -3.18 -7.80 -5.52
CA GLY A 44 -4.59 -8.15 -5.42
C GLY A 44 -4.79 -9.26 -4.39
N VAL A 45 -5.88 -9.17 -3.62
CA VAL A 45 -6.27 -10.17 -2.62
C VAL A 45 -7.68 -10.67 -2.96
N SER A 46 -7.85 -11.99 -2.90
CA SER A 46 -9.11 -12.67 -3.22
C SER A 46 -9.37 -13.84 -2.26
N GLY A 47 -10.60 -14.37 -2.24
CA GLY A 47 -11.00 -15.41 -1.29
C GLY A 47 -12.06 -14.89 -0.32
N LYS A 48 -11.88 -15.14 0.98
CA LYS A 48 -12.81 -14.65 2.02
C LYS A 48 -12.79 -13.13 2.18
N LEU A 49 -11.64 -12.51 1.91
CA LEU A 49 -11.51 -11.07 1.70
C LEU A 49 -11.25 -10.81 0.21
N GLU A 50 -11.71 -9.66 -0.28
CA GLU A 50 -11.42 -9.18 -1.62
C GLU A 50 -11.00 -7.71 -1.60
N GLY A 51 -10.08 -7.34 -2.48
CA GLY A 51 -9.56 -5.99 -2.59
C GLY A 51 -8.10 -5.95 -3.03
N ASN A 52 -7.38 -4.88 -2.69
CA ASN A 52 -5.98 -4.68 -3.05
C ASN A 52 -5.16 -4.08 -1.90
N VAL A 53 -3.87 -4.39 -1.89
CA VAL A 53 -2.87 -3.70 -1.08
C VAL A 53 -1.91 -2.99 -2.02
N LEU A 54 -1.67 -1.70 -1.79
CA LEU A 54 -0.77 -0.86 -2.58
C LEU A 54 0.39 -0.42 -1.70
N TYR A 55 1.62 -0.59 -2.18
CA TYR A 55 2.85 -0.13 -1.55
C TYR A 55 3.45 0.99 -2.38
N GLY A 56 3.50 2.18 -1.80
CA GLY A 56 4.05 3.39 -2.43
C GLY A 56 5.47 3.66 -1.93
N PHE A 57 6.36 3.89 -2.89
CA PHE A 57 7.77 4.20 -2.69
C PHE A 57 8.09 5.50 -3.46
N SER A 58 8.84 6.42 -2.84
CA SER A 58 9.45 7.52 -3.60
C SER A 58 10.70 7.02 -4.33
N ASP A 59 11.21 7.78 -5.30
CA ASP A 59 12.44 7.40 -6.04
C ASP A 59 13.63 7.18 -5.10
N GLU A 60 13.79 8.00 -4.06
CA GLU A 60 14.90 7.87 -3.12
C GLU A 60 14.78 6.59 -2.27
N VAL A 61 13.57 6.29 -1.78
CA VAL A 61 13.29 5.07 -1.01
C VAL A 61 13.45 3.83 -1.88
N SER A 62 12.96 3.88 -3.12
CA SER A 62 13.07 2.80 -4.10
C SER A 62 14.54 2.46 -4.38
N THR A 63 15.35 3.48 -4.66
CA THR A 63 16.78 3.32 -4.92
C THR A 63 17.51 2.69 -3.73
N GLU A 64 17.30 3.20 -2.51
CA GLU A 64 17.97 2.68 -1.30
C GLU A 64 17.49 1.26 -0.91
N VAL A 65 16.20 0.93 -1.13
CA VAL A 65 15.67 -0.42 -0.92
C VAL A 65 16.29 -1.40 -1.91
N VAL A 66 16.29 -1.09 -3.20
CA VAL A 66 16.84 -1.95 -4.25
C VAL A 66 18.34 -2.15 -4.07
N LYS A 67 19.08 -1.08 -3.79
CA LYS A 67 20.51 -1.11 -3.44
C LYS A 67 20.79 -2.03 -2.25
N ARG A 68 19.94 -1.99 -1.21
CA ARG A 68 20.06 -2.88 -0.04
C ARG A 68 19.75 -4.34 -0.37
N MET A 69 18.84 -4.61 -1.31
CA MET A 69 18.48 -5.97 -1.73
C MET A 69 19.55 -6.62 -2.62
N ILE A 70 20.02 -5.90 -3.63
CA ILE A 70 20.87 -6.44 -4.70
C ILE A 70 22.36 -6.21 -4.41
N GLY A 71 22.70 -5.15 -3.67
CA GLY A 71 24.08 -4.83 -3.27
C GLY A 71 24.83 -3.89 -4.21
N GLU A 72 24.17 -3.35 -5.25
CA GLU A 72 24.72 -2.39 -6.20
C GLU A 72 23.79 -1.17 -6.38
N ASP A 73 24.38 -0.04 -6.80
CA ASP A 73 23.62 1.14 -7.20
C ASP A 73 23.03 0.94 -8.60
N MET A 74 21.71 1.03 -8.74
CA MET A 74 20.99 0.96 -10.01
C MET A 74 19.82 1.94 -10.05
N ASP A 75 19.32 2.20 -11.25
CA ASP A 75 18.11 3.01 -11.47
C ASP A 75 16.90 2.29 -10.85
N ALA A 76 16.09 3.00 -10.05
CA ALA A 76 14.89 2.47 -9.45
C ALA A 76 13.84 2.02 -10.49
N HIS A 77 13.90 2.57 -11.70
CA HIS A 77 13.05 2.24 -12.85
C HIS A 77 13.63 1.11 -13.73
N ASP A 78 14.78 0.51 -13.36
CA ASP A 78 15.28 -0.67 -14.07
C ASP A 78 14.34 -1.87 -13.86
N PRO A 79 14.06 -2.71 -14.89
CA PRO A 79 13.22 -3.89 -14.74
C PRO A 79 13.61 -4.84 -13.59
N MET A 80 14.90 -4.91 -13.22
CA MET A 80 15.37 -5.68 -12.07
C MET A 80 15.00 -5.00 -10.74
N ALA A 81 15.16 -3.67 -10.65
CA ALA A 81 14.77 -2.87 -9.50
C ALA A 81 13.26 -2.98 -9.22
N LEU A 82 12.45 -2.80 -10.26
CA LEU A 82 10.98 -2.92 -10.19
C LEU A 82 10.54 -4.33 -9.80
N SER A 83 11.22 -5.36 -10.31
CA SER A 83 10.98 -6.75 -9.89
C SER A 83 11.33 -7.00 -8.42
N ALA A 84 12.39 -6.37 -7.90
CA ALA A 84 12.80 -6.50 -6.50
C ALA A 84 11.80 -5.81 -5.55
N LEU A 85 11.34 -4.60 -5.90
CA LEU A 85 10.28 -3.89 -5.16
C LEU A 85 8.95 -4.68 -5.17
N GLY A 86 8.60 -5.26 -6.32
CA GLY A 86 7.44 -6.17 -6.46
C GLY A 86 7.55 -7.41 -5.57
N GLU A 87 8.73 -8.01 -5.47
CA GLU A 87 8.93 -9.19 -4.63
C GLU A 87 8.86 -8.85 -3.12
N ILE A 88 9.33 -7.68 -2.68
CA ILE A 88 9.07 -7.20 -1.32
C ILE A 88 7.56 -7.10 -1.06
N ALA A 89 6.81 -6.45 -1.96
CA ALA A 89 5.35 -6.29 -1.81
C ALA A 89 4.64 -7.65 -1.74
N ASN A 90 5.06 -8.60 -2.58
CA ASN A 90 4.58 -9.98 -2.61
C ASN A 90 4.86 -10.72 -1.30
N VAL A 91 6.10 -10.67 -0.78
CA VAL A 91 6.50 -11.32 0.47
C VAL A 91 5.77 -10.72 1.69
N ILE A 92 5.64 -9.39 1.77
CA ILE A 92 4.88 -8.73 2.86
C ILE A 92 3.42 -9.18 2.83
N THR A 93 2.79 -9.19 1.66
CA THR A 93 1.37 -9.55 1.52
C THR A 93 1.13 -11.05 1.71
N GLY A 94 2.05 -11.91 1.27
CA GLY A 94 1.98 -13.37 1.47
C GLY A 94 2.08 -13.78 2.93
N ASN A 95 2.96 -13.12 3.70
CA ASN A 95 3.02 -13.30 5.16
C ASN A 95 1.71 -12.83 5.82
N ALA A 96 1.18 -11.66 5.43
CA ALA A 96 -0.09 -11.17 5.95
C ALA A 96 -1.27 -12.09 5.59
N ALA A 97 -1.32 -12.64 4.37
CA ALA A 97 -2.35 -13.59 3.94
C ALA A 97 -2.28 -14.92 4.72
N THR A 98 -1.08 -15.37 5.08
CA THR A 98 -0.86 -16.56 5.91
C THR A 98 -1.40 -16.35 7.33
N GLU A 99 -1.11 -15.20 7.95
CA GLU A 99 -1.66 -14.82 9.26
C GLU A 99 -3.19 -14.65 9.22
N LEU A 100 -3.73 -14.04 8.16
CA LEU A 100 -5.18 -13.94 7.94
C LEU A 100 -5.83 -15.32 7.82
N ALA A 101 -5.22 -16.26 7.10
CA ALA A 101 -5.70 -17.63 6.96
C ALA A 101 -5.71 -18.37 8.31
N ALA A 102 -4.68 -18.20 9.15
CA ALA A 102 -4.65 -18.74 10.51
C ALA A 102 -5.78 -18.19 11.40
N ASN A 103 -6.20 -16.94 11.17
CA ASN A 103 -7.35 -16.30 11.81
C ASN A 103 -8.69 -16.59 11.10
N GLY A 104 -8.74 -17.58 10.21
CA GLY A 104 -9.95 -18.03 9.53
C GLY A 104 -10.32 -17.28 8.25
N PHE A 105 -9.54 -16.27 7.84
CA PHE A 105 -9.70 -15.50 6.60
C PHE A 105 -8.76 -16.02 5.50
N THR A 106 -9.01 -17.24 5.03
CA THR A 106 -8.27 -17.83 3.89
C THR A 106 -8.43 -16.95 2.64
N CYS A 107 -7.30 -16.48 2.12
CA CYS A 107 -7.20 -15.61 0.95
C CYS A 107 -6.02 -16.03 0.06
N ASP A 108 -6.17 -15.83 -1.24
CA ASP A 108 -5.14 -15.98 -2.25
C ASP A 108 -4.68 -14.58 -2.72
N ILE A 109 -3.40 -14.44 -3.08
CA ILE A 109 -2.81 -13.18 -3.56
C ILE A 109 -2.39 -13.27 -5.03
N SER A 110 -2.47 -12.15 -5.76
CA SER A 110 -1.95 -12.06 -7.14
C SER A 110 -0.44 -11.79 -7.15
N PRO A 111 0.25 -12.08 -8.27
CA PRO A 111 1.56 -11.50 -8.55
C PRO A 111 1.53 -9.96 -8.45
N PRO A 112 2.67 -9.32 -8.15
CA PRO A 112 2.79 -7.87 -8.09
C PRO A 112 2.55 -7.22 -9.45
N VAL A 113 1.79 -6.13 -9.46
CA VAL A 113 1.67 -5.19 -10.57
C VAL A 113 2.36 -3.89 -10.18
N ILE A 114 3.37 -3.49 -10.93
CA ILE A 114 4.07 -2.22 -10.73
C ILE A 114 3.42 -1.13 -11.59
N ILE A 115 3.29 0.07 -11.03
CA ILE A 115 2.78 1.26 -11.70
C ILE A 115 3.76 2.42 -11.54
N GLU A 116 4.05 3.03 -12.68
CA GLU A 116 4.94 4.18 -12.87
C GLU A 116 4.36 5.06 -14.00
N PRO A 117 4.69 6.37 -14.05
CA PRO A 117 5.31 7.17 -13.00
C PRO A 117 4.25 7.79 -12.06
N ARG A 118 4.73 8.60 -11.12
CA ARG A 118 3.94 9.42 -10.18
C ARG A 118 2.74 10.13 -10.81
N GLY A 119 1.64 10.24 -10.06
CA GLY A 119 0.47 11.04 -10.43
C GLY A 119 -0.62 10.30 -11.19
N SER A 120 -0.53 8.97 -11.28
CA SER A 120 -1.65 8.13 -11.68
C SER A 120 -2.69 8.09 -10.55
N THR A 121 -3.91 8.55 -10.81
CA THR A 121 -5.00 8.47 -9.82
C THR A 121 -5.54 7.04 -9.73
N LEU A 122 -5.12 6.30 -8.72
CA LEU A 122 -5.68 4.98 -8.44
C LEU A 122 -7.02 5.12 -7.70
N THR A 123 -8.10 4.72 -8.37
CA THR A 123 -9.44 4.62 -7.75
C THR A 123 -9.66 3.19 -7.28
N SER A 124 -9.79 2.99 -5.97
CA SER A 124 -10.14 1.67 -5.41
C SER A 124 -11.65 1.43 -5.43
N THR A 125 -12.06 0.20 -5.74
CA THR A 125 -13.44 -0.25 -5.58
C THR A 125 -13.83 -0.40 -4.10
N VAL A 126 -12.84 -0.59 -3.20
CA VAL A 126 -13.07 -0.66 -1.75
C VAL A 126 -13.06 0.76 -1.17
N PRO A 127 -14.17 1.25 -0.59
CA PRO A 127 -14.32 2.67 -0.25
C PRO A 127 -13.60 3.07 1.05
N LYS A 128 -13.30 2.12 1.93
CA LYS A 128 -12.56 2.35 3.18
C LYS A 128 -11.18 1.73 3.05
N GLN A 129 -10.14 2.53 3.27
CA GLN A 129 -8.77 2.08 3.20
C GLN A 129 -8.05 2.37 4.52
N ILE A 130 -7.15 1.48 4.91
CA ILE A 130 -6.20 1.74 5.99
C ILE A 130 -4.91 2.22 5.34
N LEU A 131 -4.52 3.46 5.62
CA LEU A 131 -3.23 4.03 5.24
C LEU A 131 -2.26 3.81 6.40
N VAL A 132 -1.18 3.07 6.17
CA VAL A 132 -0.11 2.84 7.15
C VAL A 132 1.19 3.38 6.59
N THR A 133 1.88 4.22 7.37
CA THR A 133 3.23 4.67 7.02
C THR A 133 4.25 4.04 7.97
N PHE A 134 5.25 3.38 7.39
CA PHE A 134 6.37 2.76 8.08
C PHE A 134 7.61 3.65 7.91
N LYS A 135 8.18 4.10 9.03
CA LYS A 135 9.44 4.86 9.05
C LYS A 135 10.61 3.89 9.24
N SER A 136 11.58 3.93 8.32
CA SER A 136 12.80 3.13 8.35
C SER A 136 14.04 4.01 8.16
N GLU A 137 15.23 3.41 8.27
CA GLU A 137 16.50 4.06 7.91
C GLU A 137 16.60 4.37 6.41
N LEU A 138 15.87 3.64 5.57
CA LEU A 138 15.79 3.82 4.11
C LEU A 138 14.71 4.84 3.70
N GLY A 139 14.04 5.48 4.67
CA GLY A 139 12.96 6.43 4.45
C GLY A 139 11.57 5.88 4.77
N LEU A 140 10.54 6.47 4.14
CA LEU A 140 9.12 6.18 4.42
C LEU A 140 8.55 5.21 3.38
N LEU A 141 8.01 4.08 3.85
CA LEU A 141 7.19 3.18 3.05
C LEU A 141 5.72 3.39 3.39
N THR A 142 4.88 3.62 2.38
CA THR A 142 3.43 3.78 2.56
C THR A 142 2.70 2.54 2.07
N ALA A 143 1.81 1.98 2.89
CA ALA A 143 0.91 0.89 2.50
C ALA A 143 -0.55 1.35 2.59
N ARG A 144 -1.32 1.22 1.50
CA ARG A 144 -2.78 1.41 1.46
C ARG A 144 -3.45 0.05 1.36
N ILE A 145 -4.19 -0.33 2.40
CA ILE A 145 -4.89 -1.62 2.50
C ILE A 145 -6.38 -1.36 2.30
N GLY A 146 -6.91 -1.74 1.13
CA GLY A 146 -8.33 -1.68 0.81
C GLY A 146 -8.89 -3.09 0.66
N LEU A 147 -9.38 -3.68 1.75
CA LEU A 147 -9.96 -5.02 1.79
C LEU A 147 -11.40 -5.00 2.36
N SER A 148 -12.27 -5.84 1.80
CA SER A 148 -13.65 -6.06 2.28
C SER A 148 -13.98 -7.55 2.36
N GLU A 149 -14.93 -7.93 3.22
CA GLU A 149 -15.45 -9.31 3.24
C GLU A 149 -16.14 -9.67 1.92
N ASN A 150 -15.77 -10.80 1.32
CA ASN A 150 -16.42 -11.30 0.11
C ASN A 150 -17.75 -11.99 0.44
N ALA A 151 -18.86 -11.32 0.12
CA ALA A 151 -20.21 -11.85 0.37
C ALA A 151 -20.47 -13.20 -0.31
N ARG A 152 -19.88 -13.45 -1.50
CA ARG A 152 -20.07 -14.71 -2.25
C ARG A 152 -19.38 -15.90 -1.59
N TYR A 153 -18.41 -15.66 -0.71
CA TYR A 153 -17.76 -16.72 0.06
C TYR A 153 -18.64 -17.24 1.20
N LYS A 154 -19.62 -16.44 1.67
CA LYS A 154 -20.60 -16.85 2.69
C LYS A 154 -21.65 -17.83 2.13
N GLU A 155 -21.98 -17.74 0.84
CA GLU A 155 -22.95 -18.63 0.16
C GLU A 155 -22.38 -19.98 -0.26
N ARG A 156 -21.05 -20.13 -0.35
CA ARG A 156 -20.38 -21.39 -0.75
C ARG A 156 -20.01 -22.32 0.42
N ALA A 157 -20.21 -21.87 1.65
CA ALA A 157 -19.83 -22.57 2.88
C ALA A 157 -21.04 -23.05 3.72
N ALA A 158 -22.24 -23.02 3.13
CA ALA A 158 -23.52 -23.45 3.70
C ALA A 158 -24.17 -24.52 2.79
#